data_AF-A0A059X343-F1
#
_entry.id   AF-A0A059X343-F1
#
_cell.length_a   1.000
_cell.length_b   1.000
_cell.length_c   1.000
_cell.angle_alpha   90.00
_cell.angle_beta   90.00
_cell.angle_gamma   90.00
#
_symmetry.space_group_name_H-M   'P 1'
#
loop_
_entity.id
_entity.type
_entity.pdbx_description
1 polymer ?
#
loop_
_entity_poly.entity_id
_entity_poly.type
_entity_poly.pdbx_seq_one_letter_code
_entity_poly.pdbx_strand_id
1 'polypeptide(L)'
;AAAMHEWLSEMLRDPTPQFTDFEAALSLMGAIPPDEALALLKLRLKALHIASNQYDGVRSNLPEGFPALFMVEGDYSEVVRRAEITFVEQLAGDIEHERLGGMEVWQRIRELRAAGHSGEEATAKIAEEFGHLFGIET
;
A
#
# COMPACT_ATOMS: atom_id res chain seq x y z
N ALA A 1 24.48 27.11 13.61
CA ALA A 1 25.16 26.33 12.55
C ALA A 1 25.45 24.90 13.00
N ALA A 2 26.15 24.67 14.11
CA ALA A 2 26.49 23.31 14.60
C ALA A 2 25.27 22.41 14.85
N ALA A 3 24.26 22.89 15.60
CA ALA A 3 23.05 22.12 15.89
C ALA A 3 22.24 21.71 14.65
N MET A 4 22.19 22.57 13.62
CA MET A 4 21.52 22.24 12.35
C MET A 4 22.26 21.14 11.58
N HIS A 5 23.59 21.17 11.59
CA HIS A 5 24.40 20.13 10.93
C HIS A 5 24.29 18.80 11.66
N GLU A 6 24.31 18.82 13.00
CA GLU A 6 24.12 17.63 13.83
C GLU A 6 22.75 16.98 13.56
N TRP A 7 21.67 17.77 13.64
CA TRP A 7 20.32 17.30 13.36
C TRP A 7 20.16 16.75 11.94
N LEU A 8 20.67 17.46 10.93
CA LEU A 8 20.65 16.95 9.55
C LEU A 8 21.45 15.66 9.39
N SER A 9 22.58 15.54 10.08
CA SER A 9 23.43 14.33 10.04
C SER A 9 22.77 13.15 10.74
N GLU A 10 21.95 13.38 11.77
CA GLU A 10 21.10 12.36 12.39
C GLU A 10 20.01 11.91 11.42
N MET A 11 19.25 12.85 10.83
CA MET A 11 18.17 12.52 9.88
C MET A 11 18.65 11.73 8.65
N LEU A 12 19.83 12.03 8.13
CA LEU A 12 20.39 11.31 6.97
C LEU A 12 20.93 9.93 7.33
N ARG A 13 21.34 9.73 8.58
CA ARG A 13 22.01 8.51 9.05
C ARG A 13 21.04 7.50 9.63
N ASP A 14 20.10 7.99 10.43
CA ASP A 14 19.23 7.18 11.26
C ASP A 14 17.86 7.06 10.60
N PRO A 15 17.47 5.87 10.09
CA PRO A 15 16.15 5.68 9.52
C PRO A 15 15.09 5.83 10.62
N THR A 16 14.08 6.65 10.37
CA THR A 16 12.92 6.80 11.25
C THR A 16 11.71 6.10 10.63
N PRO A 17 10.90 5.36 11.42
CA PRO A 17 9.69 4.74 10.91
C PRO A 17 8.75 5.78 10.30
N GLN A 18 8.25 5.50 9.10
CA GLN A 18 7.21 6.28 8.45
C GLN A 18 5.95 5.44 8.42
N PHE A 19 4.89 5.91 9.07
CA PHE A 19 3.57 5.28 9.01
C PHE A 19 2.74 6.04 7.99
N THR A 20 2.36 5.37 6.91
CA THR A 20 1.57 6.02 5.85
C THR A 20 0.08 5.74 6.03
N ASP A 21 -0.78 6.67 5.59
CA ASP A 21 -2.22 6.43 5.51
C ASP A 21 -2.54 5.21 4.62
N PHE A 22 -1.67 4.90 3.66
CA PHE A 22 -1.85 3.74 2.79
C PHE A 22 -1.60 2.43 3.53
N GLU A 23 -0.58 2.33 4.38
CA GLU A 23 -0.37 1.17 5.25
C GLU A 23 -1.55 0.94 6.21
N ALA A 24 -2.11 2.02 6.75
CA ALA A 24 -3.33 1.93 7.55
C ALA A 24 -4.52 1.41 6.73
N ALA A 25 -4.70 1.92 5.50
CA ALA A 25 -5.74 1.44 4.59
C ALA A 25 -5.56 -0.04 4.22
N LEU A 26 -4.34 -0.50 3.95
CA LEU A 26 -4.04 -1.91 3.66
C LEU A 26 -4.36 -2.81 4.86
N SER A 27 -4.04 -2.36 6.07
CA SER A 27 -4.35 -3.08 7.32
C SER A 27 -5.85 -3.26 7.55
N LEU A 28 -6.67 -2.36 6.99
CA LEU A 28 -8.13 -2.35 7.11
C LEU A 28 -8.85 -2.80 5.83
N MET A 29 -8.11 -3.17 4.77
CA MET A 29 -8.68 -3.45 3.44
C MET A 29 -9.74 -4.56 3.45
N GLY A 30 -9.58 -5.57 4.32
CA GLY A 30 -10.59 -6.63 4.52
C GLY A 30 -11.97 -6.14 4.97
N ALA A 31 -12.08 -4.88 5.39
CA ALA A 31 -13.33 -4.25 5.80
C ALA A 31 -14.21 -3.79 4.63
N ILE A 32 -13.78 -3.93 3.37
CA ILE A 32 -14.56 -3.65 2.15
C ILE A 32 -14.57 -4.87 1.21
N PRO A 33 -15.50 -4.96 0.22
CA PRO A 33 -15.52 -6.03 -0.76
C PRO A 33 -14.23 -6.08 -1.62
N PRO A 34 -13.78 -7.26 -2.08
CA PRO A 34 -12.58 -7.38 -2.91
C PRO A 34 -12.65 -6.58 -4.23
N ASP A 35 -13.83 -6.52 -4.86
CA ASP A 35 -14.06 -5.75 -6.09
C ASP A 35 -13.98 -4.24 -5.85
N GLU A 36 -14.50 -3.76 -4.71
CA GLU A 36 -14.34 -2.37 -4.27
C GLU A 36 -12.87 -2.04 -4.00
N ALA A 37 -12.15 -2.92 -3.28
CA ALA A 37 -10.72 -2.76 -3.01
C ALA A 37 -9.92 -2.70 -4.32
N LEU A 38 -10.20 -3.62 -5.26
CA LEU A 38 -9.57 -3.63 -6.58
C LEU A 38 -9.82 -2.32 -7.34
N ALA A 39 -11.04 -1.80 -7.34
CA ALA A 39 -11.38 -0.54 -8.01
C ALA A 39 -10.59 0.63 -7.41
N LEU A 40 -10.49 0.71 -6.08
CA LEU A 40 -9.73 1.75 -5.38
C LEU A 40 -8.23 1.65 -5.65
N LEU A 41 -7.65 0.44 -5.66
CA LEU A 41 -6.24 0.21 -6.00
C LEU A 41 -5.94 0.65 -7.45
N LYS A 42 -6.84 0.35 -8.40
CA LYS A 42 -6.71 0.81 -9.80
C LYS A 42 -6.76 2.34 -9.93
N LEU A 43 -7.62 3.01 -9.16
CA LEU A 43 -7.64 4.49 -9.10
C LEU A 43 -6.34 5.05 -8.53
N ARG A 44 -5.81 4.43 -7.47
CA ARG A 44 -4.52 4.80 -6.88
C ARG A 44 -3.38 4.65 -7.89
N LEU A 45 -3.30 3.51 -8.60
CA LEU A 45 -2.30 3.28 -9.66
C LEU A 45 -2.34 4.37 -10.74
N LYS A 46 -3.54 4.76 -11.17
CA LYS A 46 -3.68 5.85 -12.14
C LYS A 46 -3.08 7.15 -11.62
N ALA A 47 -3.34 7.50 -10.36
CA ALA A 47 -2.79 8.71 -9.75
C ALA A 47 -1.26 8.64 -9.62
N LEU A 48 -0.71 7.49 -9.19
CA LEU A 48 0.74 7.28 -9.06
C LEU A 48 1.44 7.39 -10.43
N HIS A 49 0.90 6.76 -11.47
CA HIS A 49 1.44 6.86 -12.83
C HIS A 49 1.40 8.28 -13.38
N ILE A 50 0.33 9.04 -13.12
CA ILE A 50 0.27 10.46 -13.51
C ILE A 50 1.40 11.24 -12.84
N ALA A 51 1.61 11.05 -11.53
CA ALA A 51 2.66 11.74 -10.79
C ALA A 51 4.08 11.35 -11.25
N SER A 52 4.32 10.06 -11.52
CA SER A 52 5.59 9.57 -12.07
C SER A 52 5.87 10.16 -13.46
N ASN A 53 4.88 10.14 -14.36
CA ASN A 53 5.00 10.75 -15.69
C ASN A 53 5.26 12.26 -15.64
N GLN A 54 4.65 12.98 -14.68
CA GLN A 54 4.93 14.41 -14.49
C GLN A 54 6.37 14.64 -14.05
N TYR A 55 6.88 13.83 -13.12
CA TYR A 55 8.26 13.91 -12.67
C TYR A 55 9.25 13.57 -13.80
N ASP A 56 8.98 12.53 -14.59
CA ASP A 56 9.78 12.18 -15.77
C ASP A 56 9.80 13.34 -16.79
N GLY A 57 8.66 14.03 -16.96
CA GLY A 57 8.56 15.25 -17.76
C GLY A 57 9.45 16.38 -17.23
N VAL A 58 9.47 16.62 -15.93
CA VAL A 58 10.38 17.62 -15.32
C VAL A 58 11.84 17.24 -15.55
N ARG A 59 12.22 15.99 -15.25
CA ARG A 59 13.58 15.44 -15.45
C ARG A 59 14.05 15.61 -16.89
N SER A 60 13.19 15.35 -17.86
CA SER A 60 13.53 15.40 -19.30
C SER A 60 13.73 16.81 -19.84
N ASN A 61 13.22 17.83 -19.14
CA ASN A 61 13.34 19.24 -19.53
C ASN A 61 14.51 19.96 -18.84
N LEU A 62 15.30 19.27 -18.02
CA LEU A 62 16.46 19.86 -17.37
C LEU A 62 17.58 20.13 -18.40
N PRO A 63 18.32 21.24 -18.27
CA PRO A 63 19.45 21.51 -19.14
C PRO A 63 20.57 20.47 -18.90
N GLU A 64 21.37 20.24 -19.93
CA GLU A 64 22.57 19.42 -19.81
C GLU A 64 23.48 19.97 -18.70
N GLY A 65 23.96 19.08 -17.81
CA GLY A 65 24.80 19.46 -16.68
C GLY A 65 24.07 20.07 -15.48
N PHE A 66 22.73 20.03 -15.45
CA PHE A 66 21.98 20.47 -14.26
C PHE A 66 22.44 19.75 -12.98
N PRO A 67 22.74 20.45 -11.87
CA PRO A 67 23.26 19.81 -10.67
C PRO A 67 22.26 18.83 -10.03
N ALA A 68 22.64 17.56 -9.93
CA ALA A 68 21.81 16.50 -9.33
C ALA A 68 21.43 16.76 -7.86
N LEU A 69 22.23 17.57 -7.15
CA LEU A 69 21.94 17.97 -5.77
C LEU A 69 20.54 18.58 -5.62
N PHE A 70 20.07 19.34 -6.60
CA PHE A 70 18.74 19.97 -6.56
C PHE A 70 17.60 19.02 -6.92
N MET A 71 17.91 17.81 -7.38
CA MET A 71 16.92 16.79 -7.72
C MET A 71 16.81 15.68 -6.66
N VAL A 72 17.76 15.60 -5.72
CA VAL A 72 17.91 14.46 -4.80
C VAL A 72 16.61 14.05 -4.07
N GLU A 73 15.82 15.02 -3.60
CA GLU A 73 14.55 14.76 -2.92
C GLU A 73 13.47 14.23 -3.87
N GLY A 74 13.40 14.79 -5.08
CA GLY A 74 12.49 14.33 -6.13
C GLY A 74 12.85 12.93 -6.62
N ASP A 75 14.15 12.65 -6.78
CA ASP A 75 14.68 11.35 -7.17
C ASP A 75 14.32 10.28 -6.13
N TYR A 76 14.51 10.58 -4.84
CA TYR A 76 14.09 9.70 -3.76
C TYR A 76 12.57 9.46 -3.78
N SER A 77 11.79 10.53 -3.94
CA SER A 77 10.32 10.45 -3.98
C SER A 77 9.84 9.59 -5.16
N GLU A 78 10.49 9.68 -6.31
CA GLU A 78 10.18 8.85 -7.47
C GLU A 78 10.54 7.37 -7.25
N VAL A 79 11.67 7.08 -6.60
CA VAL A 79 12.04 5.69 -6.25
C VAL A 79 10.98 5.07 -5.33
N VAL A 80 10.54 5.79 -4.29
CA VAL A 80 9.47 5.33 -3.40
C VAL A 80 8.15 5.15 -4.15
N ARG A 81 7.79 6.11 -5.02
CA ARG A 81 6.57 6.04 -5.83
C ARG A 81 6.56 4.83 -6.76
N ARG A 82 7.68 4.53 -7.43
CA ARG A 82 7.79 3.36 -8.30
C ARG A 82 7.69 2.05 -7.51
N ALA A 83 8.29 1.99 -6.33
CA ALA A 83 8.14 0.84 -5.45
C ALA A 83 6.66 0.61 -5.08
N GLU A 84 5.94 1.69 -4.77
CA GLU A 84 4.51 1.60 -4.49
C GLU A 84 3.70 1.17 -5.72
N ILE A 85 3.98 1.71 -6.91
CA ILE A 85 3.36 1.28 -8.17
C ILE A 85 3.52 -0.23 -8.33
N THR A 86 4.75 -0.74 -8.26
CA THR A 86 5.03 -2.17 -8.42
C THR A 86 4.26 -3.02 -7.41
N PHE A 87 4.23 -2.60 -6.14
CA PHE A 87 3.48 -3.29 -5.09
C PHE A 87 1.97 -3.31 -5.39
N VAL A 88 1.39 -2.15 -5.73
CA VAL A 88 -0.05 -2.03 -5.96
C VAL A 88 -0.47 -2.75 -7.23
N GLU A 89 0.34 -2.74 -8.29
CA GLU A 89 0.09 -3.52 -9.51
C GLU A 89 0.03 -5.01 -9.23
N GLN A 90 0.99 -5.51 -8.45
CA GLN A 90 1.00 -6.92 -8.05
C GLN A 90 -0.22 -7.28 -7.21
N LEU A 91 -0.52 -6.49 -6.17
CA LEU A 91 -1.65 -6.73 -5.29
C LEU A 91 -2.99 -6.67 -6.04
N ALA A 92 -3.19 -5.65 -6.87
CA ALA A 92 -4.38 -5.52 -7.70
C ALA A 92 -4.52 -6.70 -8.67
N GLY A 93 -3.41 -7.12 -9.29
CA GLY A 93 -3.39 -8.30 -10.16
C GLY A 93 -3.73 -9.58 -9.41
N ASP A 94 -3.26 -9.75 -8.19
CA ASP A 94 -3.56 -10.94 -7.38
C ASP A 94 -5.01 -10.96 -6.88
N ILE A 95 -5.62 -9.80 -6.59
CA ILE A 95 -7.05 -9.71 -6.29
C ILE A 95 -7.89 -9.99 -7.54
N GLU A 96 -7.55 -9.37 -8.68
CA GLU A 96 -8.30 -9.49 -9.94
C GLU A 96 -8.34 -10.92 -10.48
N HIS A 97 -7.27 -11.69 -10.28
CA HIS A 97 -7.16 -13.06 -10.74
C HIS A 97 -7.37 -14.09 -9.62
N GLU A 98 -7.89 -13.67 -8.47
CA GLU A 98 -8.15 -14.53 -7.30
C GLU A 98 -6.93 -15.34 -6.83
N ARG A 99 -5.72 -14.79 -6.98
CA ARG A 99 -4.45 -15.41 -6.57
C ARG A 99 -3.99 -15.00 -5.18
N LEU A 100 -4.64 -13.99 -4.60
CA LEU A 100 -4.38 -13.60 -3.22
C LEU A 100 -4.87 -14.73 -2.29
N GLY A 101 -4.03 -15.20 -1.39
CA GLY A 101 -4.45 -16.21 -0.41
C GLY A 101 -5.56 -15.67 0.50
N GLY A 102 -6.55 -16.53 0.83
CA GLY A 102 -7.63 -16.16 1.75
C GLY A 102 -8.79 -15.36 1.12
N MET A 103 -8.92 -15.33 -0.21
CA MET A 103 -10.05 -14.67 -0.89
C MET A 103 -11.41 -15.23 -0.44
N GLU A 104 -11.50 -16.54 -0.20
CA GLU A 104 -12.69 -17.22 0.34
C GLU A 104 -13.08 -16.68 1.73
N VAL A 105 -12.10 -16.55 2.62
CA VAL A 105 -12.27 -15.98 3.97
C VAL A 105 -12.74 -14.54 3.86
N TRP A 106 -12.14 -13.76 2.97
CA TRP A 106 -12.50 -12.36 2.75
C TRP A 106 -13.95 -12.25 2.29
N GLN A 107 -14.36 -12.99 1.26
CA GLN A 107 -15.75 -13.04 0.80
C GLN A 107 -16.71 -13.44 1.93
N ARG A 108 -16.34 -14.45 2.74
CA ARG A 108 -17.17 -14.87 3.86
C ARG A 108 -17.35 -13.78 4.93
N ILE A 109 -16.28 -13.06 5.29
CA ILE A 109 -16.35 -11.93 6.23
C ILE A 109 -17.36 -10.88 5.71
N ARG A 110 -17.43 -10.67 4.40
CA ARG A 110 -18.39 -9.76 3.78
C ARG A 110 -19.82 -10.25 3.92
N GLU A 111 -20.08 -11.52 3.59
CA GLU A 111 -21.41 -12.13 3.73
C GLU A 111 -21.92 -12.01 5.17
N LEU A 112 -21.06 -12.33 6.14
CA LEU A 112 -21.43 -12.30 7.55
C LEU A 112 -21.78 -10.88 8.01
N ARG A 113 -20.98 -9.88 7.59
CA ARG A 113 -21.29 -8.47 7.89
C ARG A 113 -22.57 -8.00 7.20
N ALA A 114 -22.79 -8.38 5.94
CA ALA A 114 -24.00 -8.04 5.20
C ALA A 114 -25.26 -8.67 5.82
N ALA A 115 -25.13 -9.85 6.42
CA ALA A 115 -26.18 -10.51 7.20
C ALA A 115 -26.41 -9.88 8.60
N GLY A 116 -25.62 -8.87 8.97
CA GLY A 116 -25.77 -8.13 10.23
C GLY A 116 -25.10 -8.78 11.44
N HIS A 117 -24.22 -9.77 11.23
CA HIS A 117 -23.47 -10.37 12.32
C HIS A 117 -22.54 -9.35 13.00
N SER A 118 -22.44 -9.45 14.32
CA SER A 118 -21.46 -8.68 15.08
C SER A 118 -20.03 -9.11 14.70
N GLY A 119 -19.03 -8.27 15.00
CA GLY A 119 -17.63 -8.62 14.74
C GLY A 119 -17.18 -9.90 15.47
N GLU A 120 -17.71 -10.13 16.68
CA GLU A 120 -17.43 -11.32 17.48
C GLU A 120 -18.08 -12.58 16.87
N GLU A 121 -19.35 -12.48 16.45
CA GLU A 121 -20.05 -13.58 15.76
C GLU A 121 -19.39 -13.93 14.43
N ALA A 122 -18.99 -12.92 13.65
CA ALA A 122 -18.30 -13.13 12.39
C ALA A 122 -16.94 -13.80 12.61
N THR A 123 -16.19 -13.38 13.64
CA THR A 123 -14.90 -13.99 13.99
C THR A 123 -15.08 -15.45 14.41
N ALA A 124 -16.07 -15.76 15.25
CA ALA A 124 -16.34 -17.12 15.67
C ALA A 124 -16.68 -18.04 14.49
N LYS A 125 -17.54 -17.57 13.56
CA LYS A 125 -17.89 -18.31 12.35
C LYS A 125 -16.70 -18.52 11.41
N ILE A 126 -15.85 -17.51 11.23
CA ILE A 126 -14.63 -17.66 10.44
C ILE A 126 -13.67 -18.65 11.09
N ALA A 127 -13.51 -18.63 12.42
CA ALA A 127 -12.68 -19.59 13.13
C ALA A 127 -13.22 -21.03 13.00
N GLU A 128 -14.55 -21.21 13.03
CA GLU A 128 -15.20 -22.51 12.81
C GLU A 128 -15.01 -23.02 11.37
N GLU A 129 -15.28 -22.17 10.37
CA GLU A 129 -15.27 -22.55 8.96
C GLU A 129 -13.85 -22.64 8.37
N PHE A 130 -12.93 -21.77 8.83
CA PHE A 130 -11.60 -21.58 8.25
C PHE A 130 -10.45 -21.73 9.26
N GLY A 131 -10.71 -22.23 10.49
CA GLY A 131 -9.68 -22.39 11.53
C GLY A 131 -8.42 -23.13 11.07
N HIS A 132 -8.59 -24.11 10.19
CA HIS A 132 -7.49 -24.85 9.58
C HIS A 132 -6.49 -23.98 8.80
N LEU A 133 -6.94 -22.89 8.16
CA LEU A 133 -6.08 -21.93 7.46
C LEU A 133 -5.21 -21.12 8.43
N PHE A 134 -5.64 -21.02 9.69
CA PHE A 134 -4.95 -20.30 10.76
C PHE A 134 -4.18 -21.24 11.70
N GLY A 135 -4.11 -22.54 11.40
CA GLY A 135 -3.48 -23.54 12.28
C GLY A 135 -4.25 -23.78 13.58
N ILE A 136 -5.56 -23.50 13.60
CA ILE A 136 -6.46 -23.77 14.71
C ILE A 136 -7.14 -25.11 14.42
N GLU A 137 -6.85 -26.14 15.22
CA GLU A 137 -7.58 -27.42 15.17
C GLU A 137 -8.99 -27.21 15.77
N THR A 138 -10.02 -27.61 15.03
CA THR A 138 -11.44 -27.54 15.41
C THR A 138 -11.86 -28.60 16.42
#